data_AF-A0AAV6A5F6-F1
#
_entry.id   AF-A0AAV6A5F6-F1
#
_cell.length_a   1.000
_cell.length_b   1.000
_cell.length_c   1.000
_cell.angle_alpha   90.00
_cell.angle_beta   90.00
_cell.angle_gamma   90.00
#
_symmetry.space_group_name_H-M   'P 1'
#
loop_
_entity.id
_entity.type
_entity.pdbx_description
1 polymer ?
#
loop_
_entity_poly.entity_id
_entity_poly.type
_entity_poly.pdbx_seq_one_letter_code
_entity_poly.pdbx_strand_id
1 'polypeptide(L)'
;GGGAARPAKYILNPDTAEARELPSKITFQLAPGDVVSVQTPGGGGTAAALERDPERVAADAAQGKISAERARAVYGVVVDPLSYALDAAATAAARAALRSS
;
A
#
# COMPACT_ATOMS: atom_id res chain seq x y z
N GLY A 1 -2.22 3.63 8.19
CA GLY A 1 -1.33 4.47 9.02
C GLY A 1 -0.08 3.70 9.35
N GLY A 2 1.06 4.38 9.49
CA GLY A 2 2.32 3.74 9.94
C GLY A 2 3.56 3.85 9.05
N GLY A 3 3.66 4.83 8.16
CA GLY A 3 4.91 5.13 7.48
C GLY A 3 4.86 6.50 6.83
N ALA A 4 6.03 7.10 6.56
CA ALA A 4 6.12 8.30 5.75
C ALA A 4 5.30 8.07 4.47
N ALA A 5 4.36 8.98 4.17
CA ALA A 5 3.60 8.91 2.94
C ALA A 5 4.60 8.83 1.78
N ARG A 6 4.46 7.83 0.89
CA ARG A 6 5.22 7.90 -0.36
C ARG A 6 4.82 9.20 -1.04
N PRO A 7 5.78 10.05 -1.45
CA PRO A 7 5.46 11.27 -2.16
C PRO A 7 4.70 10.92 -3.44
N ALA A 8 3.85 11.83 -3.89
CA ALA A 8 3.15 11.65 -5.15
C ALA A 8 4.15 11.40 -6.28
N LYS A 9 3.86 10.43 -7.15
CA LYS A 9 4.61 10.23 -8.40
C LYS A 9 3.70 10.37 -9.59
N TYR A 10 4.19 11.02 -10.62
CA TYR A 10 3.52 11.20 -11.89
C TYR A 10 4.44 10.57 -12.94
N ILE A 11 4.00 9.54 -13.66
CA ILE A 11 4.85 8.81 -14.62
C ILE A 11 4.11 8.75 -15.96
N LEU A 12 4.77 9.19 -17.03
CA LEU A 12 4.33 8.96 -18.40
C LEU A 12 4.87 7.62 -18.89
N ASN A 13 4.03 6.83 -19.56
CA ASN A 13 4.29 5.52 -20.15
C ASN A 13 4.96 4.55 -19.15
N PRO A 14 4.34 4.33 -17.97
CA PRO A 14 4.88 3.43 -16.94
C PRO A 14 5.09 2.01 -17.49
N ASP A 15 6.07 1.30 -16.94
CA ASP A 15 6.40 -0.09 -17.30
C ASP A 15 6.84 -0.30 -18.76
N THR A 16 7.22 0.78 -19.44
CA THR A 16 7.81 0.77 -20.79
C THR A 16 9.23 1.33 -20.80
N ALA A 17 9.95 1.13 -21.91
CA ALA A 17 11.26 1.76 -22.13
C ALA A 17 11.19 3.30 -22.23
N GLU A 18 10.00 3.86 -22.45
CA GLU A 18 9.75 5.30 -22.59
C GLU A 18 9.30 5.96 -21.28
N ALA A 19 9.37 5.24 -20.17
CA ALA A 19 8.91 5.71 -18.86
C ALA A 19 9.63 7.00 -18.43
N ARG A 20 8.86 8.04 -18.10
CA ARG A 20 9.39 9.33 -17.63
C ARG A 20 8.67 9.80 -16.38
N GLU A 21 9.42 10.05 -15.31
CA GLU A 21 8.90 10.73 -14.11
C GLU A 21 8.69 12.22 -14.43
N LEU A 22 7.49 12.70 -14.12
CA LEU A 22 7.04 14.06 -14.38
C LEU A 22 7.11 14.90 -13.09
N PRO A 23 7.35 16.22 -13.21
CA PRO A 23 7.26 17.13 -12.07
C PRO A 23 5.86 17.13 -11.45
N SER A 24 5.78 17.51 -10.16
CA SER A 24 4.52 17.59 -9.41
C SER A 24 3.51 18.60 -9.98
N LYS A 25 3.96 19.52 -10.84
CA LYS A 25 3.13 20.47 -11.58
C LYS A 25 3.73 20.69 -12.97
N ILE A 26 3.03 20.23 -14.01
CA ILE A 26 3.45 20.36 -15.40
C ILE A 26 2.23 20.46 -16.33
N THR A 27 2.40 21.14 -17.45
CA THR A 27 1.46 21.12 -18.58
C THR A 27 2.20 20.60 -19.80
N PHE A 28 1.67 19.57 -20.46
CA PHE A 28 2.24 19.02 -21.69
C PHE A 28 1.14 18.38 -22.54
N GLN A 29 1.43 18.15 -23.83
CA GLN A 29 0.54 17.44 -24.74
C GLN A 29 0.80 15.95 -24.68
N LEU A 30 -0.27 15.16 -24.60
CA LEU A 30 -0.25 13.70 -24.71
C LEU A 30 -0.48 13.31 -26.18
N ALA A 31 0.28 12.33 -26.65
CA ALA A 31 0.02 11.67 -27.92
C ALA A 31 -1.02 10.54 -27.74
N PRO A 32 -1.77 10.17 -28.79
CA PRO A 32 -2.58 8.96 -28.77
C PRO A 32 -1.73 7.74 -28.41
N GLY A 33 -2.12 7.02 -27.36
CA GLY A 33 -1.40 5.85 -26.85
C GLY A 33 -0.57 6.11 -25.59
N ASP A 34 -0.37 7.37 -25.20
CA ASP A 34 0.31 7.68 -23.95
C ASP A 34 -0.53 7.28 -22.72
N VAL A 35 0.14 6.79 -21.69
CA VAL A 35 -0.45 6.40 -20.41
C VAL A 35 0.16 7.24 -19.29
N VAL A 36 -0.67 7.93 -18.50
CA VAL A 36 -0.22 8.67 -17.32
C VAL A 36 -0.59 7.93 -16.04
N SER A 37 0.41 7.52 -15.26
CA SER A 37 0.23 7.00 -13.91
C SER A 37 0.29 8.14 -12.90
N VAL A 38 -0.82 8.37 -12.20
CA VAL A 38 -0.90 9.30 -11.06
C VAL A 38 -0.92 8.49 -9.78
N GLN A 39 0.21 8.43 -9.10
CA GLN A 39 0.35 7.75 -7.82
C GLN A 39 0.20 8.79 -6.72
N THR A 40 -1.01 8.96 -6.21
CA THR A 40 -1.29 9.93 -5.14
C THR A 40 -0.60 9.52 -3.83
N PRO A 41 -0.20 10.49 -2.98
CA PRO A 41 0.31 10.16 -1.66
C PRO A 41 -0.78 9.42 -0.86
N GLY A 42 -0.39 8.33 -0.20
CA GLY A 42 -1.31 7.64 0.71
C GLY A 42 -1.60 8.49 1.95
N GLY A 43 -2.84 8.46 2.45
CA GLY A 43 -3.23 9.15 3.68
C GLY A 43 -2.41 8.65 4.88
N GLY A 44 -1.67 9.56 5.53
CA GLY A 44 -0.96 9.30 6.78
C GLY A 44 -1.95 8.96 7.89
N GLY A 45 -1.79 7.79 8.52
CA GLY A 45 -2.61 7.42 9.67
C GLY A 45 -1.78 7.51 10.95
N THR A 46 -2.33 8.19 11.94
CA THR A 46 -1.68 8.68 13.17
C THR A 46 -1.58 7.65 14.31
N ALA A 47 -2.18 6.47 14.20
CA ALA A 47 -2.04 5.40 15.20
C ALA A 47 -0.91 4.43 14.80
N ALA A 48 -0.22 3.84 15.78
CA ALA A 48 0.80 2.84 15.51
C ALA A 48 0.16 1.72 14.68
N ALA A 49 0.78 1.30 13.57
CA ALA A 49 0.16 0.37 12.63
C ALA A 49 -0.31 -0.94 13.30
N LEU A 50 0.35 -1.33 14.39
CA LEU A 50 0.01 -2.52 15.18
C LEU A 50 -1.22 -2.35 16.09
N GLU A 51 -1.72 -1.14 16.28
CA GLU A 51 -2.94 -0.83 17.06
C GLU A 51 -4.21 -0.88 16.21
N ARG A 52 -4.07 -0.94 14.87
CA ARG A 52 -5.24 -1.05 13.99
C ARG A 52 -5.92 -2.40 14.21
N ASP A 53 -7.24 -2.40 14.19
CA ASP A 53 -8.05 -3.62 14.26
C ASP A 53 -7.65 -4.61 13.13
N PRO A 54 -7.20 -5.84 13.48
CA PRO A 54 -6.84 -6.88 12.52
C PRO A 54 -7.96 -7.19 11.52
N GLU A 55 -9.21 -7.23 11.95
CA GLU A 55 -10.34 -7.57 11.09
C GLU A 55 -10.56 -6.50 10.03
N ARG A 56 -10.39 -5.23 10.42
CA ARG A 56 -10.43 -4.12 9.46
C ARG A 56 -9.29 -4.16 8.44
N VAL A 57 -8.09 -4.58 8.86
CA VAL A 57 -6.96 -4.74 7.95
C VAL A 57 -7.21 -5.91 6.99
N ALA A 58 -7.76 -7.02 7.49
CA ALA A 58 -8.17 -8.14 6.64
C ALA A 58 -9.23 -7.74 5.62
N ALA A 59 -10.23 -6.95 6.03
CA ALA A 59 -11.23 -6.39 5.12
C ALA A 59 -10.62 -5.44 4.07
N ASP A 60 -9.69 -4.58 4.47
CA ASP A 60 -8.96 -3.71 3.53
C ASP A 60 -8.15 -4.54 2.50
N ALA A 61 -7.59 -5.68 2.92
CA ALA A 61 -6.89 -6.62 2.03
C ALA A 61 -7.84 -7.36 1.08
N ALA A 62 -8.98 -7.84 1.59
CA ALA A 62 -10.03 -8.49 0.79
C ALA A 62 -10.63 -7.54 -0.26
N GLN A 63 -10.69 -6.24 0.04
CA GLN A 63 -11.17 -5.20 -0.87
C GLN A 63 -10.08 -4.72 -1.86
N GLY A 64 -8.87 -5.29 -1.83
CA GLY A 64 -7.77 -4.91 -2.71
C GLY A 64 -7.17 -3.53 -2.43
N LYS A 65 -7.53 -2.88 -1.31
CA LYS A 65 -6.98 -1.56 -0.92
C LYS A 65 -5.52 -1.68 -0.47
N ILE A 66 -5.15 -2.84 0.06
CA ILE A 66 -3.78 -3.21 0.43
C ILE A 66 -3.52 -4.65 0.00
N SER A 67 -2.27 -5.01 -0.27
CA SER A 67 -1.88 -6.41 -0.49
C SER A 67 -1.79 -7.19 0.83
N ALA A 68 -1.92 -8.52 0.78
CA ALA A 68 -1.68 -9.39 1.93
C ALA A 68 -0.26 -9.23 2.50
N GLU A 69 0.73 -9.03 1.63
CA GLU A 69 2.11 -8.72 2.03
C GLU A 69 2.19 -7.39 2.81
N ARG A 70 1.51 -6.34 2.33
CA ARG A 70 1.44 -5.05 3.02
C ARG A 70 0.73 -5.17 4.37
N ALA A 71 -0.34 -5.97 4.46
CA ALA A 71 -1.05 -6.25 5.70
C ALA A 71 -0.10 -6.84 6.76
N ARG A 72 0.72 -7.82 6.38
CA ARG A 72 1.70 -8.44 7.27
C ARG A 72 2.84 -7.50 7.64
N ALA A 73 3.48 -6.88 6.66
CA ALA A 73 4.69 -6.09 6.87
C ALA A 73 4.45 -4.80 7.67
N VAL A 74 3.30 -4.15 7.47
CA VAL A 74 3.00 -2.86 8.11
C VAL A 74 2.16 -3.04 9.37
N TYR A 75 1.12 -3.87 9.32
CA TYR A 75 0.13 -3.98 10.40
C TYR A 75 0.33 -5.24 11.25
N GLY A 76 1.28 -6.11 10.90
CA GLY A 76 1.46 -7.42 11.53
C GLY A 76 0.26 -8.35 11.33
N VAL A 77 -0.59 -8.09 10.34
CA VAL A 77 -1.83 -8.86 10.11
C VAL A 77 -1.61 -9.89 9.03
N VAL A 78 -1.84 -11.16 9.37
CA VAL A 78 -1.71 -12.29 8.47
C VAL A 78 -3.10 -12.72 8.03
N VAL A 79 -3.31 -12.81 6.72
CA VAL A 79 -4.56 -13.28 6.11
C VAL A 79 -4.26 -14.42 5.16
N ASP A 80 -5.22 -15.34 5.03
CA ASP A 80 -5.17 -16.37 4.01
C ASP A 80 -5.26 -15.73 2.60
N PRO A 81 -4.36 -16.06 1.66
CA PRO A 81 -4.28 -15.38 0.37
C PRO A 81 -5.45 -15.69 -0.59
N LEU A 82 -6.24 -16.74 -0.32
CA LEU A 82 -7.34 -17.16 -1.18
C LEU A 82 -8.70 -16.66 -0.65
N SER A 83 -8.89 -16.73 0.67
CA SER A 83 -10.14 -16.39 1.36
C SER A 83 -10.09 -15.04 2.09
N TYR A 84 -8.90 -14.45 2.25
CA TYR A 84 -8.65 -13.25 3.07
C TYR A 84 -9.09 -13.39 4.53
N ALA A 85 -9.30 -14.63 5.00
CA ALA A 85 -9.61 -14.90 6.39
C ALA A 85 -8.43 -14.51 7.27
N LEU A 86 -8.71 -13.83 8.38
CA LEU A 86 -7.72 -13.43 9.36
C LEU A 86 -7.15 -14.67 10.07
N ASP A 87 -5.83 -14.84 10.04
CA ASP A 87 -5.14 -15.78 10.91
C ASP A 87 -4.77 -15.08 12.22
N ALA A 88 -5.59 -15.29 13.25
CA ALA A 88 -5.41 -14.67 14.56
C ALA A 88 -4.08 -15.08 15.23
N ALA A 89 -3.68 -16.34 15.10
CA ALA A 89 -2.46 -16.86 15.73
C ALA A 89 -1.20 -16.31 15.06
N ALA A 90 -1.14 -16.35 13.72
CA ALA A 90 -0.03 -15.80 12.97
C ALA A 90 0.04 -14.26 13.09
N THR A 91 -1.11 -13.59 13.18
CA THR A 91 -1.19 -12.14 13.45
C THR A 91 -0.62 -11.78 14.82
N ALA A 92 -0.97 -12.54 15.87
CA ALA A 92 -0.42 -12.32 17.20
C ALA A 92 1.11 -12.47 17.22
N ALA A 93 1.63 -13.52 16.58
CA ALA A 93 3.07 -13.76 16.47
C ALA A 93 3.79 -12.67 15.66
N ALA A 94 3.23 -12.27 14.52
CA ALA A 94 3.81 -11.20 13.68
C ALA A 94 3.84 -9.86 14.41
N ARG A 95 2.78 -9.51 15.16
CA ARG A 95 2.76 -8.28 15.97
C ARG A 95 3.73 -8.34 17.15
N ALA A 96 3.91 -9.49 17.78
CA ALA A 96 4.91 -9.66 18.83
C ALA A 96 6.33 -9.42 18.27
N ALA A 97 6.65 -10.02 17.12
CA ALA A 97 7.94 -9.84 16.46
C ALA A 97 8.23 -8.38 16.06
N LEU A 98 7.23 -7.67 15.54
CA LEU A 98 7.35 -6.25 15.14
C LEU A 98 7.45 -5.28 16.34
N ARG A 99 7.10 -5.70 17.56
CA ARG A 99 7.27 -4.89 18.78
C ARG A 99 8.65 -5.08 19.42
N SER A 100 9.33 -6.17 19.11
CA SER A 100 10.67 -6.48 19.62
C SER A 100 11.81 -5.94 18.74
N SER A 101 11.48 -5.28 17.62
CA SER A 101 12.42 -4.67 16.66
C SER A 101 12.42 -3.15 16.76
#